data_AF-A0AAW1RA62-F1
#
_entry.id   AF-A0AAW1RA62-F1
#
_cell.length_a   1.000
_cell.length_b   1.000
_cell.length_c   1.000
_cell.angle_alpha   90.00
_cell.angle_beta   90.00
_cell.angle_gamma   90.00
#
_symmetry.space_group_name_H-M   'P 1'
#
loop_
_entity.id
_entity.type
_entity.pdbx_description
1 polymer ?
#
loop_
_entity_poly.entity_id
_entity_poly.type
_entity_poly.pdbx_seq_one_letter_code
_entity_poly.pdbx_strand_id
1 'polypeptide(L)'
;MDTAIRLQPAGLAGLATRASLLRNRFYVKYQLGDVQGALADMNNAKQLLPEDNVNLSFLAVAKHWVGDLEGARADMARVKQPTDMNEVYTRSFVKRLQGDLEGALVDMEHAVQLCPDHAYFLWSWASRNIAKLRRIYQAP
;
A
#
# COMPACT_ATOMS: atom_id res chain seq x y z
N MET A 1 0.23 22.41 -9.03
CA MET A 1 -0.78 21.34 -8.88
C MET A 1 -1.61 21.36 -10.16
N ASP A 2 -1.53 20.30 -10.99
CA ASP A 2 -2.11 20.25 -12.35
C ASP A 2 -3.62 20.55 -12.42
N THR A 3 -4.00 21.33 -13.43
CA THR A 3 -5.38 21.77 -13.70
C THR A 3 -6.34 20.58 -13.89
N ALA A 4 -5.87 19.45 -14.43
CA ALA A 4 -6.67 18.25 -14.66
C ALA A 4 -7.26 17.64 -13.37
N ILE A 5 -6.55 17.73 -12.24
CA ILE A 5 -7.04 17.23 -10.95
C ILE A 5 -8.13 18.15 -10.38
N ARG A 6 -8.09 19.46 -10.68
CA ARG A 6 -9.06 20.43 -10.16
C ARG A 6 -10.43 20.35 -10.83
N LEU A 7 -10.51 19.85 -12.07
CA LEU A 7 -11.72 19.93 -12.91
C LEU A 7 -12.80 18.86 -12.62
N GLN A 8 -12.55 17.92 -11.71
CA GLN A 8 -13.50 16.84 -11.40
C GLN A 8 -14.68 17.31 -10.52
N PRO A 9 -15.85 16.66 -10.58
CA PRO A 9 -17.06 17.11 -9.89
C PRO A 9 -16.89 17.22 -8.36
N ALA A 10 -17.61 18.13 -7.70
CA ALA A 10 -17.41 18.44 -6.28
C ALA A 10 -17.93 17.37 -5.29
N GLY A 11 -18.50 16.26 -5.76
CA GLY A 11 -19.03 15.18 -4.92
C GLY A 11 -18.01 14.09 -4.59
N LEU A 12 -18.41 13.13 -3.74
CA LEU A 12 -17.58 11.97 -3.34
C LEU A 12 -16.96 11.25 -4.54
N ALA A 13 -17.73 11.06 -5.63
CA ALA A 13 -17.21 10.46 -6.86
C ALA A 13 -16.07 11.26 -7.49
N GLY A 14 -16.12 12.59 -7.46
CA GLY A 14 -15.03 13.40 -7.96
C GLY A 14 -13.84 13.45 -7.01
N LEU A 15 -14.04 13.43 -5.69
CA LEU A 15 -12.94 13.26 -4.73
C LEU A 15 -12.21 11.92 -4.92
N ALA A 16 -12.95 10.82 -5.11
CA ALA A 16 -12.40 9.50 -5.40
C ALA A 16 -11.63 9.48 -6.73
N THR A 17 -12.17 10.13 -7.76
CA THR A 17 -11.48 10.21 -9.05
C THR A 17 -10.17 11.01 -8.94
N ARG A 18 -10.16 12.11 -8.15
CA ARG A 18 -8.96 12.93 -7.93
C ARG A 18 -7.91 12.17 -7.14
N ALA A 19 -8.33 11.47 -6.08
CA ALA A 19 -7.46 10.59 -5.32
C ALA A 19 -6.85 9.51 -6.22
N SER A 20 -7.65 8.89 -7.09
CA SER A 20 -7.16 7.89 -8.05
C SER A 20 -6.11 8.45 -9.01
N LEU A 21 -6.32 9.65 -9.56
CA LEU A 21 -5.31 10.31 -10.40
C LEU A 21 -4.01 10.59 -9.63
N LEU A 22 -4.12 11.04 -8.37
CA LEU A 22 -2.96 11.24 -7.51
C LEU A 22 -2.21 9.93 -7.24
N ARG A 23 -2.91 8.80 -7.03
CA ARG A 23 -2.31 7.46 -6.90
C ARG A 23 -1.55 7.04 -8.14
N ASN A 24 -2.14 7.24 -9.32
CA ASN A 24 -1.47 6.92 -10.58
C ASN A 24 -0.21 7.79 -10.77
N ARG A 25 -0.29 9.09 -10.46
CA ARG A 25 0.87 9.99 -10.55
C ARG A 25 1.95 9.67 -9.52
N PHE A 26 1.56 9.27 -8.31
CA PHE A 26 2.48 8.76 -7.29
C PHE A 26 3.29 7.60 -7.84
N TYR A 27 2.66 6.61 -8.49
CA TYR A 27 3.38 5.47 -9.05
C TYR A 27 4.40 5.92 -10.10
N VAL A 28 4.00 6.80 -11.02
CA VAL A 28 4.92 7.32 -12.04
C VAL A 28 6.09 8.07 -11.43
N LYS A 29 5.85 8.98 -10.48
CA LYS A 29 6.91 9.74 -9.81
C LYS A 29 7.85 8.85 -9.00
N TYR A 30 7.30 7.85 -8.32
CA TYR A 30 8.10 6.87 -7.62
C TYR A 30 9.04 6.13 -8.57
N GLN A 31 8.54 5.64 -9.71
CA GLN A 31 9.36 4.96 -10.72
C GLN A 31 10.45 5.88 -11.31
N LEU A 32 10.19 7.18 -11.36
CA LEU A 32 11.15 8.20 -11.79
C LEU A 32 12.13 8.63 -10.68
N GLY A 33 12.02 8.08 -9.47
CA GLY A 33 12.86 8.46 -8.33
C GLY A 33 12.47 9.79 -7.66
N ASP A 34 11.39 10.43 -8.07
CA ASP A 34 10.82 11.63 -7.42
C ASP A 34 10.01 11.23 -6.18
N VAL A 35 10.72 10.74 -5.15
CA VAL A 35 10.12 10.24 -3.91
C VAL A 35 9.39 11.37 -3.16
N GLN A 36 9.92 12.60 -3.18
CA GLN A 36 9.30 13.75 -2.52
C GLN A 36 8.01 14.18 -3.22
N GLY A 37 8.01 14.24 -4.56
CA GLY A 37 6.81 14.53 -5.33
C GLY A 37 5.76 13.42 -5.22
N ALA A 38 6.18 12.16 -5.08
CA ALA A 38 5.30 11.03 -4.82
C ALA A 38 4.62 11.16 -3.42
N LEU A 39 5.41 11.46 -2.38
CA LEU A 39 4.88 11.72 -1.04
C LEU A 39 3.88 12.89 -1.02
N ALA A 40 4.19 13.98 -1.73
CA ALA A 40 3.28 15.12 -1.84
C ALA A 40 1.94 14.72 -2.49
N ASP A 41 1.95 13.86 -3.50
CA ASP A 41 0.72 13.38 -4.14
C ASP A 41 -0.13 12.53 -3.20
N MET A 42 0.49 11.68 -2.38
CA MET A 42 -0.24 10.86 -1.40
C MET A 42 -0.74 11.65 -0.20
N ASN A 43 -0.03 12.70 0.23
CA ASN A 43 -0.56 13.65 1.20
C ASN A 43 -1.81 14.37 0.67
N ASN A 44 -1.81 14.76 -0.60
CA ASN A 44 -2.99 15.35 -1.24
C ASN A 44 -4.13 14.34 -1.35
N ALA A 45 -3.85 13.08 -1.70
CA ALA A 45 -4.87 12.03 -1.80
C ALA A 45 -5.54 11.76 -0.43
N LYS A 46 -4.75 11.73 0.65
CA LYS A 46 -5.24 11.64 2.03
C LYS A 46 -6.10 12.84 2.43
N GLN A 47 -5.79 14.05 1.99
CA GLN A 47 -6.66 15.20 2.27
C GLN A 47 -8.03 15.07 1.60
N LEU A 48 -8.10 14.45 0.42
CA LEU A 48 -9.36 14.25 -0.30
C LEU A 48 -10.20 13.12 0.31
N LEU A 49 -9.56 12.00 0.66
CA LEU A 49 -10.20 10.85 1.29
C LEU A 49 -9.34 10.35 2.45
N PRO A 50 -9.55 10.86 3.68
CA PRO A 50 -8.65 10.61 4.82
C PRO A 50 -8.65 9.18 5.36
N GLU A 51 -9.71 8.43 5.09
CA GLU A 51 -9.96 7.07 5.60
C GLU A 51 -9.98 6.03 4.47
N ASP A 52 -9.58 6.41 3.27
CA ASP A 52 -9.46 5.47 2.14
C ASP A 52 -8.23 4.57 2.36
N ASN A 53 -8.48 3.26 2.47
CA ASN A 53 -7.47 2.24 2.75
C ASN A 53 -6.31 2.31 1.76
N VAL A 54 -6.61 2.52 0.47
CA VAL A 54 -5.62 2.55 -0.59
C VAL A 54 -4.73 3.79 -0.46
N ASN A 55 -5.30 4.97 -0.21
CA ASN A 55 -4.53 6.20 0.00
C ASN A 55 -3.64 6.11 1.23
N LEU A 56 -4.15 5.57 2.35
CA LEU A 56 -3.38 5.37 3.58
C LEU A 56 -2.21 4.40 3.34
N SER A 57 -2.45 3.32 2.60
CA SER A 57 -1.43 2.32 2.30
C SER A 57 -0.32 2.89 1.40
N PHE A 58 -0.67 3.60 0.32
CA PHE A 58 0.34 4.25 -0.53
C PHE A 58 1.08 5.38 0.18
N LEU A 59 0.41 6.12 1.07
CA LEU A 59 1.10 7.12 1.90
C LEU A 59 2.10 6.47 2.84
N ALA A 60 1.75 5.34 3.48
CA ALA A 60 2.67 4.61 4.33
C ALA A 60 3.91 4.13 3.56
N VAL A 61 3.71 3.65 2.33
CA VAL A 61 4.82 3.30 1.42
C VAL A 61 5.68 4.53 1.09
N ALA A 62 5.08 5.65 0.73
CA ALA A 62 5.80 6.89 0.42
C ALA A 62 6.63 7.40 1.62
N LYS A 63 6.03 7.37 2.82
CA LYS A 63 6.66 7.77 4.08
C LYS A 63 7.84 6.88 4.43
N HIS A 64 7.70 5.57 4.22
CA HIS A 64 8.83 4.67 4.38
C HIS A 64 10.00 5.08 3.47
N TRP A 65 9.78 5.36 2.19
CA TRP A 65 10.88 5.70 1.28
C TRP A 65 11.62 6.98 1.66
N VAL A 66 10.97 7.91 2.35
CA VAL A 66 11.62 9.11 2.91
C VAL A 66 12.16 8.91 4.33
N GLY A 67 12.06 7.70 4.90
CA GLY A 67 12.55 7.37 6.24
C GLY A 67 11.58 7.69 7.39
N ASP A 68 10.36 8.16 7.10
CA ASP A 68 9.31 8.39 8.09
C ASP A 68 8.60 7.07 8.46
N LEU A 69 9.34 6.18 9.15
CA LEU A 69 8.85 4.86 9.53
C LEU A 69 7.69 4.95 10.55
N GLU A 70 7.76 5.91 11.47
CA GLU A 70 6.74 6.13 12.48
C GLU A 70 5.43 6.64 11.86
N GLY A 71 5.51 7.62 10.96
CA GLY A 71 4.36 8.11 10.22
C GLY A 71 3.77 7.04 9.31
N ALA A 72 4.61 6.19 8.70
CA ALA A 72 4.14 5.05 7.91
C ALA A 72 3.35 4.06 8.78
N ARG A 73 3.87 3.73 9.97
CA ARG A 73 3.18 2.87 10.95
C ARG A 73 1.86 3.46 11.42
N ALA A 74 1.83 4.76 11.70
CA ALA A 74 0.62 5.44 12.14
C ALA A 74 -0.49 5.46 11.07
N ASP A 75 -0.14 5.73 9.81
CA ASP A 75 -1.12 5.68 8.72
C ASP A 75 -1.59 4.25 8.45
N MET A 76 -0.70 3.27 8.59
CA MET A 76 -1.06 1.86 8.42
C MET A 76 -2.01 1.33 9.49
N ALA A 77 -1.86 1.80 10.73
CA ALA A 77 -2.77 1.44 11.83
C ALA A 77 -4.22 1.90 11.60
N ARG A 78 -4.43 2.85 10.67
CA ARG A 78 -5.76 3.35 10.29
C ARG A 78 -6.39 2.59 9.12
N VAL A 79 -5.62 1.74 8.42
CA VAL A 79 -6.14 0.89 7.36
C VAL A 79 -7.08 -0.15 7.99
N LYS A 80 -8.36 -0.08 7.61
CA LYS A 80 -9.40 -0.99 8.12
C LYS A 80 -9.35 -2.33 7.39
N GLN A 81 -10.25 -3.25 7.75
CA GLN A 81 -10.42 -4.55 7.08
C GLN A 81 -10.35 -4.36 5.56
N PRO A 82 -9.27 -4.81 4.90
CA PRO A 82 -9.08 -4.60 3.47
C PRO A 82 -10.09 -5.45 2.70
N THR A 83 -10.73 -4.85 1.70
CA THR A 83 -11.84 -5.48 0.98
C THR A 83 -11.43 -6.10 -0.36
N ASP A 84 -10.22 -5.83 -0.84
CA ASP A 84 -9.69 -6.37 -2.08
C ASP A 84 -8.22 -6.79 -1.99
N MET A 85 -7.77 -7.54 -3.00
CA MET A 85 -6.41 -8.09 -3.06
C MET A 85 -5.31 -7.03 -3.08
N ASN A 86 -5.54 -5.87 -3.73
CA ASN A 86 -4.54 -4.81 -3.80
C ASN A 86 -4.33 -4.14 -2.45
N GLU A 87 -5.41 -3.94 -1.69
CA GLU A 87 -5.35 -3.42 -0.32
C GLU A 87 -4.60 -4.40 0.60
N VAL A 88 -4.94 -5.68 0.53
CA VAL A 88 -4.26 -6.73 1.33
C VAL A 88 -2.79 -6.85 0.95
N TYR A 89 -2.45 -6.83 -0.34
CA TYR A 89 -1.08 -6.89 -0.83
C TYR A 89 -0.26 -5.67 -0.39
N THR A 90 -0.83 -4.47 -0.50
CA THR A 90 -0.14 -3.26 -0.06
C THR A 90 0.08 -3.29 1.45
N ARG A 91 -0.88 -3.83 2.22
CA ARG A 91 -0.72 -4.03 3.67
C ARG A 91 0.37 -5.03 4.03
N SER A 92 0.44 -6.17 3.34
CA SER A 92 1.52 -7.14 3.54
C SER A 92 2.89 -6.55 3.25
N PHE A 93 2.98 -5.74 2.18
CA PHE A 93 4.20 -5.05 1.80
C PHE A 93 4.67 -4.08 2.89
N VAL A 94 3.77 -3.27 3.45
CA VAL A 94 4.11 -2.33 4.54
C VAL A 94 4.52 -3.06 5.82
N LYS A 95 3.79 -4.09 6.24
CA LYS A 95 4.15 -4.90 7.43
C LYS A 95 5.53 -5.53 7.28
N ARG A 96 5.84 -6.09 6.10
CA ARG A 96 7.16 -6.66 5.81
C ARG A 96 8.26 -5.61 5.95
N LEU A 97 8.01 -4.43 5.43
CA LEU A 97 8.95 -3.32 5.53
C LEU A 97 9.17 -2.85 6.98
N GLN A 98 8.17 -3.00 7.84
CA GLN A 98 8.25 -2.74 9.29
C GLN A 98 8.87 -3.90 10.08
N GLY A 99 9.21 -5.01 9.43
CA GLY A 99 9.73 -6.22 10.08
C GLY A 99 8.65 -7.16 10.65
N ASP A 100 7.37 -6.83 10.52
CA ASP A 100 6.26 -7.72 10.86
C ASP A 100 6.06 -8.77 9.74
N LEU A 101 6.97 -9.74 9.70
CA LEU A 101 6.99 -10.78 8.69
C LEU A 101 5.82 -11.78 8.85
N GLU A 102 5.40 -12.04 10.08
CA GLU A 102 4.26 -12.91 10.38
C GLU A 102 2.94 -12.27 9.93
N GLY A 103 2.71 -11.01 10.30
CA GLY A 103 1.52 -10.29 9.87
C GLY A 103 1.50 -10.03 8.36
N ALA A 104 2.66 -9.85 7.73
CA ALA A 104 2.76 -9.77 6.28
C ALA A 104 2.40 -11.10 5.59
N LEU A 105 2.78 -12.24 6.19
CA LEU A 105 2.44 -13.55 5.66
C LEU A 105 0.94 -13.81 5.72
N VAL A 106 0.30 -13.53 6.85
CA VAL A 106 -1.16 -13.65 7.03
C VAL A 106 -1.91 -12.85 5.97
N ASP A 107 -1.46 -11.62 5.72
CA ASP A 107 -2.06 -10.79 4.68
C ASP A 107 -1.84 -11.40 3.29
N MET A 108 -0.64 -11.90 3.00
CA MET A 108 -0.40 -12.51 1.69
C MET A 108 -1.25 -13.78 1.46
N GLU A 109 -1.51 -14.55 2.51
CA GLU A 109 -2.45 -15.69 2.47
C GLU A 109 -3.88 -15.22 2.18
N HIS A 110 -4.33 -14.12 2.81
CA HIS A 110 -5.63 -13.53 2.52
C HIS A 110 -5.72 -12.99 1.09
N ALA A 111 -4.65 -12.36 0.57
CA ALA A 111 -4.60 -11.89 -0.81
C ALA A 111 -4.77 -13.03 -1.83
N VAL A 112 -4.19 -14.20 -1.54
CA VAL A 112 -4.36 -15.43 -2.34
C VAL A 112 -5.82 -15.90 -2.33
N GLN A 113 -6.49 -15.84 -1.18
CA GLN A 113 -7.90 -16.23 -1.07
C GLN A 113 -8.83 -15.29 -1.84
N LEU A 114 -8.54 -13.99 -1.87
CA LEU A 114 -9.34 -12.99 -2.58
C LEU A 114 -9.19 -13.07 -4.11
N CYS A 115 -8.05 -13.55 -4.62
CA CYS A 115 -7.80 -13.68 -6.06
C CYS A 115 -7.08 -15.01 -6.38
N PRO A 116 -7.83 -16.12 -6.44
CA PRO A 116 -7.26 -17.45 -6.71
C PRO A 116 -6.53 -17.53 -8.07
N ASP A 117 -6.95 -16.74 -9.06
CA ASP A 117 -6.32 -16.73 -10.39
C ASP A 117 -4.97 -16.01 -10.43
N HIS A 118 -4.69 -15.15 -9.44
CA HIS A 118 -3.37 -14.54 -9.21
C HIS A 118 -2.55 -15.32 -8.18
N ALA A 119 -3.09 -16.43 -7.68
CA ALA A 119 -2.46 -17.24 -6.64
C ALA A 119 -1.06 -17.67 -7.05
N TYR A 120 -0.78 -18.02 -8.32
CA TYR A 120 0.55 -18.52 -8.71
C TYR A 120 1.72 -17.57 -8.37
N PHE A 121 1.55 -16.25 -8.59
CA PHE A 121 2.58 -15.26 -8.28
C PHE A 121 2.73 -15.04 -6.76
N LEU A 122 1.60 -14.98 -6.06
CA LEU A 122 1.54 -14.77 -4.61
C LEU A 122 1.98 -16.01 -3.82
N TRP A 123 1.67 -17.23 -4.30
CA TRP A 123 2.11 -18.51 -3.76
C TRP A 123 3.61 -18.71 -3.96
N SER A 124 4.15 -18.34 -5.12
CA SER A 124 5.60 -18.39 -5.36
C SER A 124 6.36 -17.49 -4.38
N TRP A 125 5.81 -16.30 -4.09
CA TRP A 125 6.36 -15.39 -3.09
C TRP A 125 6.19 -15.91 -1.65
N ALA A 126 4.99 -16.35 -1.28
CA ALA A 126 4.68 -16.88 0.05
C ALA A 126 5.48 -18.16 0.32
N SER A 127 5.54 -19.11 -0.60
CA SER A 127 6.27 -20.37 -0.45
C SER A 127 7.78 -20.17 -0.28
N ARG A 128 8.39 -19.22 -1.01
CA ARG A 128 9.81 -18.87 -0.86
C ARG A 128 10.12 -18.23 0.50
N ASN A 129 9.20 -17.45 1.06
CA ASN A 129 9.37 -16.81 2.36
C ASN A 129 8.99 -17.75 3.52
N ILE A 130 7.95 -18.57 3.41
CA ILE A 130 7.56 -19.60 4.38
C ILE A 130 8.71 -20.59 4.59
N ALA A 131 9.36 -21.06 3.52
CA ALA A 131 10.49 -21.98 3.62
C ALA A 131 11.73 -21.36 4.30
N LYS A 132 11.95 -20.05 4.11
CA LYS A 132 13.03 -19.31 4.77
C LYS A 132 12.70 -18.99 6.23
N LEU A 133 11.48 -18.55 6.53
CA LEU A 133 11.01 -18.24 7.87
C LEU A 133 10.94 -19.50 8.74
N ARG A 134 10.41 -20.62 8.23
CA ARG A 134 10.45 -21.91 8.94
C ARG A 134 11.87 -22.34 9.26
N ARG A 135 12.84 -22.12 8.37
CA ARG A 135 14.26 -22.43 8.65
C ARG A 135 14.89 -21.53 9.70
N ILE A 136 14.51 -20.26 9.77
CA ILE A 136 15.04 -19.30 10.75
C ILE A 136 14.47 -19.57 12.15
N TYR A 137 13.19 -19.98 12.24
CA TYR A 137 12.51 -20.24 13.52
C TYR A 137 12.50 -21.71 13.98
N GLN A 138 13.01 -22.65 13.16
CA GLN A 138 13.23 -24.06 13.53
C GLN A 138 14.73 -24.43 13.61
N ALA A 139 15.64 -23.46 13.53
CA ALA A 139 17.05 -23.71 13.83
C ALA A 139 17.21 -23.81 15.36
N PRO A 140 17.84 -24.89 15.89
CA PRO A 140 18.03 -25.08 17.32
C PRO A 140 18.94 -24.02 17.96
#